data_AF-A0A7J4EI53-F1
#
_entry.id   AF-A0A7J4EI53-F1
#
_cell.length_a   1.000
_cell.length_b   1.000
_cell.length_c   1.000
_cell.angle_alpha   90.00
_cell.angle_beta   90.00
_cell.angle_gamma   90.00
#
_symmetry.space_group_name_H-M   'P 1'
#
loop_
_entity.id
_entity.type
_entity.pdbx_description
1 polymer ?
#
loop_
_entity_poly.entity_id
_entity_poly.type
_entity_poly.pdbx_seq_one_letter_code
_entity_poly.pdbx_strand_id
1 'polypeptide(L)'
;NIQKELKFPNKSTGTDKLLEAIEGREAKAVIESTGNMWLRLYLGLEEAGVDVVLANPKKTKAIAEAKLKNDKVDARTLADLLRAKLIAHCYVPPESVRELRGLVRHRISRK
;
A
#
# COMPACT_ATOMS: atom_id res chain seq x y z
N ASN A 1 9.34 10.71 14.14
CA ASN A 1 8.10 11.01 14.89
C ASN A 1 6.87 10.70 14.04
N ILE A 2 5.90 10.00 14.62
CA ILE A 2 4.57 9.78 14.03
C ILE A 2 3.74 11.04 14.27
N GLN A 3 3.09 11.53 13.21
CA GLN A 3 2.24 12.73 13.27
C GLN A 3 0.75 12.38 13.48
N LYS A 4 0.28 11.29 12.87
CA LYS A 4 -1.12 10.87 12.92
C LYS A 4 -1.25 9.37 12.66
N GLU A 5 -2.21 8.73 13.30
CA GLU A 5 -2.61 7.35 13.03
C GLU A 5 -4.11 7.33 12.74
N LEU A 6 -4.50 6.60 11.70
CA LEU A 6 -5.88 6.56 11.21
C LEU A 6 -6.27 5.12 10.90
N LYS A 7 -7.51 4.77 11.24
CA LYS A 7 -8.16 3.54 10.80
C LYS A 7 -9.28 3.90 9.84
N PHE A 8 -9.28 3.29 8.66
CA PHE A 8 -10.27 3.56 7.63
C PHE A 8 -10.65 2.26 6.90
N PRO A 9 -11.88 2.18 6.35
CA PRO A 9 -12.29 1.03 5.55
C PRO A 9 -11.58 1.04 4.20
N ASN A 10 -11.32 -0.15 3.62
CA ASN A 10 -10.81 -0.28 2.25
C ASN A 10 -11.93 -0.02 1.21
N LYS A 11 -12.42 1.22 1.19
CA LYS A 11 -13.44 1.79 0.27
C LYS A 11 -12.93 3.15 -0.22
N SER A 12 -13.61 3.81 -1.16
CA SER A 12 -13.14 5.09 -1.75
C SER A 12 -12.99 6.15 -0.68
N THR A 13 -13.98 6.18 0.22
CA THR A 13 -13.99 7.02 1.41
C THR A 13 -12.80 6.82 2.37
N GLY A 14 -12.05 5.73 2.23
CA GLY A 14 -10.83 5.49 3.00
C GLY A 14 -9.60 6.16 2.39
N THR A 15 -9.48 6.14 1.06
CA THR A 15 -8.40 6.82 0.33
C THR A 15 -8.51 8.33 0.51
N ASP A 16 -9.72 8.88 0.43
CA ASP A 16 -9.97 10.33 0.60
C ASP A 16 -9.45 10.83 1.95
N LYS A 17 -9.69 10.06 3.03
CA LYS A 17 -9.20 10.39 4.38
C LYS A 17 -7.68 10.41 4.49
N LEU A 18 -6.98 9.58 3.72
CA LEU A 18 -5.52 9.61 3.66
C LEU A 18 -5.02 10.84 2.92
N LEU A 19 -5.67 11.21 1.81
CA LEU A 19 -5.33 12.40 1.04
C LEU A 19 -5.58 13.68 1.84
N GLU A 20 -6.71 13.77 2.55
CA GLU A 20 -6.99 14.85 3.49
C GLU A 20 -5.90 14.96 4.57
N ALA A 21 -5.42 13.83 5.10
CA ALA A 21 -4.38 13.82 6.13
C ALA A 21 -2.99 14.22 5.62
N ILE A 22 -2.75 14.16 4.31
CA ILE A 22 -1.51 14.63 3.67
C ILE A 22 -1.52 16.16 3.50
N GLU A 23 -2.70 16.80 3.53
CA GLU A 23 -2.86 18.26 3.46
C GLU A 23 -2.15 18.88 2.24
N GLY A 24 -2.13 18.17 1.11
CA GLY A 24 -1.47 18.63 -0.13
C GLY A 24 0.07 18.65 -0.09
N ARG A 25 0.69 18.09 0.96
CA ARG A 25 2.15 17.96 1.04
C ARG A 25 2.65 16.83 0.13
N GLU A 26 3.89 16.95 -0.32
CA GLU A 26 4.56 15.82 -0.97
C GLU A 26 4.65 14.65 0.00
N ALA A 27 4.25 13.46 -0.46
CA ALA A 27 4.19 12.27 0.37
C ALA A 27 4.69 11.03 -0.38
N LYS A 28 5.29 10.11 0.39
CA LYS A 28 5.54 8.74 -0.02
C LYS A 28 4.69 7.80 0.81
N ALA A 29 4.08 6.83 0.15
CA ALA A 29 3.23 5.82 0.78
C ALA A 29 3.85 4.43 0.66
N VAL A 30 3.55 3.57 1.62
CA VAL A 30 3.88 2.14 1.56
C VAL A 30 2.63 1.32 1.88
N ILE A 31 2.38 0.29 1.08
CA ILE A 31 1.24 -0.62 1.23
C ILE A 31 1.77 -2.05 1.30
N GLU A 32 1.31 -2.84 2.26
CA GLU A 32 1.64 -4.28 2.30
C GLU A 32 0.84 -5.04 1.24
N SER A 33 1.51 -5.92 0.48
CA SER A 33 0.87 -6.75 -0.56
C SER A 33 0.04 -7.91 0.03
N THR A 34 -1.06 -7.59 0.71
CA THR A 34 -1.97 -8.58 1.33
C THR A 34 -3.18 -8.83 0.44
N GLY A 35 -3.22 -10.01 -0.20
CA GLY A 35 -4.29 -10.42 -1.12
C GLY A 35 -4.45 -9.47 -2.31
N ASN A 36 -5.69 -9.20 -2.72
CA ASN A 36 -6.03 -8.22 -3.77
C ASN A 36 -6.40 -6.83 -3.20
N MET A 37 -6.37 -6.67 -1.87
CA MET A 37 -6.87 -5.47 -1.19
C MET A 37 -6.01 -4.22 -1.45
N TRP A 38 -4.73 -4.40 -1.75
CA TRP A 38 -3.78 -3.31 -1.98
C TRP A 38 -4.09 -2.51 -3.26
N LEU A 39 -4.65 -3.14 -4.29
CA LEU A 39 -4.76 -2.55 -5.63
C LEU A 39 -5.57 -1.26 -5.63
N ARG A 40 -6.69 -1.24 -4.91
CA ARG A 40 -7.58 -0.08 -4.86
C ARG A 40 -6.94 1.12 -4.15
N LEU A 41 -6.27 0.87 -3.04
CA LEU A 41 -5.57 1.91 -2.29
C LEU A 41 -4.35 2.42 -3.07
N TYR A 42 -3.61 1.51 -3.69
CA TYR A 42 -2.47 1.84 -4.54
C TYR A 42 -2.88 2.77 -5.68
N LEU A 43 -3.92 2.40 -6.45
CA LEU A 43 -4.38 3.18 -7.59
C LEU A 43 -4.89 4.57 -7.17
N GLY A 44 -5.70 4.66 -6.12
CA GLY A 44 -6.23 5.96 -5.68
C GLY A 44 -5.17 6.91 -5.14
N LEU A 45 -4.09 6.39 -4.55
CA LEU A 45 -2.94 7.21 -4.14
C LEU A 45 -2.05 7.59 -5.33
N GLU A 46 -1.83 6.66 -6.28
CA GLU A 46 -1.07 6.91 -7.52
C GLU A 46 -1.76 7.98 -8.38
N GLU A 47 -3.08 7.92 -8.53
CA GLU A 47 -3.91 8.91 -9.24
C GLU A 47 -3.85 10.31 -8.59
N ALA A 48 -3.71 10.35 -7.27
CA ALA A 48 -3.51 11.59 -6.51
C ALA A 48 -2.05 12.11 -6.53
N GLY A 49 -1.15 11.47 -7.27
CA GLY A 49 0.25 11.89 -7.41
C GLY A 49 1.16 11.50 -6.24
N VAL A 50 0.76 10.57 -5.38
CA VAL A 50 1.58 10.08 -4.28
C VAL A 50 2.58 9.02 -4.79
N ASP A 51 3.83 9.08 -4.35
CA ASP A 51 4.83 8.03 -4.64
C ASP A 51 4.54 6.79 -3.78
N VAL A 52 3.91 5.76 -4.36
CA VAL A 52 3.44 4.56 -3.66
C VAL A 52 4.38 3.39 -3.87
N VAL A 53 4.84 2.80 -2.77
CA VAL A 53 5.61 1.57 -2.74
C VAL A 53 4.76 0.40 -2.28
N LEU A 54 4.73 -0.69 -3.06
CA LEU A 54 4.17 -1.96 -2.61
C LEU A 54 5.26 -2.77 -1.90
N ALA A 55 5.05 -3.17 -0.64
CA ALA A 55 6.00 -3.93 0.15
C ALA A 55 5.71 -5.44 0.12
N ASN A 56 6.77 -6.25 0.12
CA ASN A 56 6.69 -7.70 0.21
C ASN A 56 6.53 -8.13 1.68
N PRO A 57 5.36 -8.63 2.11
CA PRO A 57 5.11 -8.97 3.51
C PRO A 57 6.10 -9.98 4.08
N LYS A 58 6.52 -10.98 3.29
CA LYS A 58 7.45 -12.03 3.76
C LYS A 58 8.85 -11.48 3.98
N LYS A 59 9.34 -10.67 3.05
CA LYS A 59 10.69 -10.08 3.16
C LYS A 59 10.73 -8.95 4.18
N THR A 60 9.67 -8.13 4.25
CA THR A 60 9.57 -7.08 5.27
C THR A 60 9.52 -7.67 6.69
N LYS A 61 8.82 -8.79 6.93
CA LYS A 61 8.81 -9.47 8.23
C LYS A 61 10.15 -10.10 8.61
N ALA A 62 11.00 -10.42 7.64
CA ALA A 62 12.37 -10.85 7.94
C ALA A 62 13.27 -9.70 8.43
N ILE A 63 12.90 -8.45 8.11
CA ILE A 63 13.59 -7.23 8.54
C ILE A 63 12.95 -6.68 9.83
N ALA A 64 11.63 -6.83 9.95
CA ALA A 64 10.81 -6.39 11.07
C ALA A 64 10.41 -7.59 11.94
N GLU A 65 11.22 -7.91 12.95
CA GLU A 65 10.90 -8.92 13.97
C GLU A 65 9.73 -8.45 14.87
N ALA A 66 8.49 -8.47 14.37
CA ALA A 66 7.33 -8.17 15.19
C ALA A 66 6.77 -9.45 15.82
N LYS A 67 7.12 -9.70 17.08
CA LYS A 67 6.59 -10.82 17.92
C LYS A 67 5.07 -10.73 18.19
N LEU A 68 4.41 -9.63 17.82
CA LEU A 68 2.98 -9.40 18.01
C LEU A 68 2.37 -8.85 16.71
N LYS A 69 1.44 -9.60 16.10
CA LYS A 69 0.65 -9.14 14.94
C LYS A 69 -0.30 -8.05 15.41
N ASN A 70 0.04 -6.80 15.14
CA ASN A 70 -0.82 -5.66 15.41
C ASN A 70 -0.74 -4.71 14.22
N ASP A 71 -1.85 -4.52 13.51
CA ASP A 71 -1.95 -3.69 12.30
C ASP A 71 -1.34 -2.28 12.51
N LYS A 72 -1.49 -1.71 13.72
CA LYS A 72 -0.89 -0.41 14.08
C LYS A 72 0.63 -0.47 14.13
N VAL A 73 1.19 -1.51 14.74
CA VAL A 73 2.64 -1.72 14.85
C VAL A 73 3.23 -2.01 13.47
N ASP A 74 2.53 -2.81 12.67
CA ASP A 74 2.94 -3.15 11.31
C ASP A 74 2.96 -1.89 10.42
N ALA A 75 1.91 -1.05 10.47
CA ALA A 75 1.86 0.21 9.72
C ALA A 75 2.97 1.19 10.13
N ARG A 76 3.25 1.30 11.45
CA ARG A 76 4.36 2.12 11.97
C ARG A 76 5.70 1.62 11.44
N THR A 77 5.93 0.31 11.54
CA THR A 77 7.19 -0.29 11.12
C THR A 77 7.42 -0.11 9.62
N LEU A 78 6.38 -0.28 8.80
CA LEU A 78 6.44 0.02 7.37
C LEU A 78 6.80 1.48 7.09
N ALA A 79 6.18 2.43 7.81
CA ALA A 79 6.49 3.85 7.62
C ALA A 79 7.95 4.18 7.98
N ASP A 80 8.49 3.58 9.04
CA ASP A 80 9.88 3.79 9.46
C ASP A 80 10.87 3.13 8.48
N LEU A 81 10.58 1.91 7.99
CA LEU A 81 11.37 1.26 6.96
C LEU A 81 11.36 2.03 5.63
N LEU A 82 10.22 2.62 5.25
CA LEU A 82 10.13 3.46 4.04
C LEU A 82 11.01 4.71 4.18
N ARG A 83 10.97 5.38 5.33
CA ARG A 83 11.84 6.53 5.63
C ARG A 83 13.32 6.17 5.56
N ALA A 84 13.69 4.99 6.06
CA ALA A 84 15.05 4.48 6.04
C ALA A 84 15.48 3.89 4.67
N LYS A 85 14.61 3.83 3.67
CA LYS A 85 14.84 3.16 2.38
C LYS A 85 15.19 1.66 2.51
N LEU A 86 14.58 0.98 3.49
CA LEU A 86 14.80 -0.44 3.80
C LEU A 86 13.61 -1.33 3.41
N ILE A 87 12.68 -0.82 2.60
CA ILE A 87 11.53 -1.60 2.14
C ILE A 87 11.94 -2.61 1.09
N ALA A 88 11.50 -3.86 1.27
CA ALA A 88 11.55 -4.86 0.22
C ALA A 88 10.43 -4.60 -0.81
N HIS A 89 10.76 -3.91 -1.90
CA HIS A 89 9.81 -3.56 -2.96
C HIS A 89 9.24 -4.79 -3.67
N CYS A 90 7.92 -4.77 -3.92
CA CYS A 90 7.25 -5.62 -4.89
C CYS A 90 7.17 -4.90 -6.23
N TYR A 91 7.35 -5.64 -7.32
CA TYR A 91 7.10 -5.10 -8.65
C TYR A 91 5.60 -4.85 -8.85
N VAL A 92 5.26 -3.59 -9.13
CA VAL A 92 3.93 -3.21 -9.61
C VAL A 92 4.04 -2.93 -11.11
N PRO A 93 3.35 -3.70 -11.97
CA PRO A 93 3.39 -3.46 -13.40
C PRO A 93 2.81 -2.08 -13.75
N PRO A 94 3.20 -1.49 -14.89
CA PRO A 94 2.55 -0.30 -15.44
C PRO A 94 1.05 -0.51 -15.63
N GLU A 95 0.29 0.59 -15.65
CA GLU A 95 -1.17 0.60 -15.75
C GLU A 95 -1.71 -0.28 -16.89
N SER A 96 -1.23 -0.08 -18.12
CA SER A 96 -1.64 -0.85 -19.29
C SER A 96 -1.46 -2.37 -19.09
N VAL A 97 -0.38 -2.79 -18.42
CA VAL A 97 -0.14 -4.21 -18.10
C VAL A 97 -1.10 -4.69 -17.01
N ARG A 98 -1.42 -3.86 -16.01
CA ARG A 98 -2.38 -4.19 -14.95
C ARG A 98 -3.79 -4.37 -15.51
N GLU A 99 -4.21 -3.51 -16.43
CA GLU A 99 -5.51 -3.60 -17.12
C GLU A 99 -5.63 -4.90 -17.91
N LEU A 100 -4.64 -5.23 -18.74
CA LEU A 100 -4.59 -6.48 -19.49
C LEU A 100 -4.66 -7.71 -18.56
N ARG A 101 -3.92 -7.69 -17.44
CA ARG A 101 -3.99 -8.76 -16.43
C ARG A 101 -5.37 -8.82 -15.77
N GLY A 102 -6.05 -7.69 -15.59
CA GLY A 102 -7.43 -7.61 -15.13
C GLY A 102 -8.40 -8.34 -16.06
N LEU A 103 -8.34 -8.04 -17.36
CA LEU A 103 -9.16 -8.68 -18.39
C LEU A 103 -8.95 -10.20 -18.44
N VAL A 104 -7.70 -10.66 -18.38
CA VAL A 104 -7.38 -12.09 -18.37
C VAL A 104 -7.95 -12.78 -17.12
N ARG A 105 -7.78 -12.21 -15.93
CA ARG A 105 -8.35 -12.76 -14.69
C ARG A 105 -9.87 -12.85 -14.75
N HIS A 106 -10.52 -11.80 -15.26
CA HIS A 106 -11.98 -11.77 -15.43
C HIS A 106 -12.48 -12.85 -16.38
N ARG A 107 -11.76 -13.11 -17.47
CA ARG A 107 -12.08 -14.18 -18.41
C ARG A 107 -11.95 -15.56 -17.77
N ILE A 108 -10.90 -15.79 -16.99
CA ILE A 108 -10.68 -17.07 -16.30
C ILE A 108 -11.77 -17.32 -15.24
N SER A 109 -12.20 -16.28 -14.51
CA SER A 109 -13.25 -16.41 -13.49
C SER A 109 -14.67 -16.60 -14.04
N ARG A 110 -14.87 -16.44 -15.35
CA ARG A 110 -16.16 -16.63 -16.03
C ARG A 110 -16.31 -18.03 -16.67
N LYS A 111 -15.36 -18.93 -16.45
CA LYS A 111 -15.47 -20.36 -16.75
C LYS A 111 -15.79 -21.12 -15.48
#